data_AF-W2JFB4-F1
#
_entry.id   AF-W2JFB4-F1
#
_cell.length_a   1.000
_cell.length_b   1.000
_cell.length_c   1.000
_cell.angle_alpha   90.00
_cell.angle_beta   90.00
_cell.angle_gamma   90.00
#
_symmetry.space_group_name_H-M   'P 1'
#
loop_
_entity.id
_entity.type
_entity.pdbx_description
1 polymer ?
#
loop_
_entity_poly.entity_id
_entity_poly.type
_entity_poly.pdbx_seq_one_letter_code
_entity_poly.pdbx_strand_id
1 'polypeptide(L)'
;HGSQQAISRRISVPSIGCADHRFNLAVRKCLEPQVYLIKKVSALMKKLKTVKRVAKLKLHGCYYKPIPLHELRWSGCYRVLKRFEDLQPRIHLFMDDCTVEDDESDGDDSTTNPNAENLRRILLVDLIPSPSEQRKSSRYSTK
;
A
#
# COMPACT_ATOMS: atom_id res chain seq x y z
N HIS A 1 6.00 -13.39 12.00
CA HIS A 1 6.24 -11.94 12.15
C HIS A 1 6.02 -11.44 13.61
N GLY A 2 6.32 -12.25 14.64
CA GLY A 2 5.78 -12.04 16.00
C GLY A 2 6.78 -11.92 17.16
N SER A 3 8.08 -11.77 16.95
CA SER A 3 9.06 -11.82 18.05
C SER A 3 8.99 -10.60 18.98
N GLN A 4 8.94 -9.40 18.42
CA GLN A 4 9.05 -8.14 19.19
C GLN A 4 7.84 -7.88 20.10
N GLN A 5 6.62 -8.12 19.60
CA GLN A 5 5.39 -7.92 20.37
C GLN A 5 5.22 -9.01 21.45
N ALA A 6 5.60 -10.25 21.14
CA ALA A 6 5.56 -11.35 22.11
C ALA A 6 6.53 -11.11 23.27
N ILE A 7 7.72 -10.54 22.99
CA ILE A 7 8.70 -10.16 24.02
C ILE A 7 8.19 -8.99 24.86
N SER A 8 7.70 -7.92 24.23
CA SER A 8 7.13 -6.74 24.90
C SER A 8 6.00 -7.09 25.88
N ARG A 9 5.10 -8.03 25.52
CA ARG A 9 4.04 -8.54 26.40
C ARG A 9 4.57 -9.32 27.61
N ARG A 10 5.73 -9.99 27.47
CA ARG A 10 6.38 -10.74 28.57
C ARG A 10 7.14 -9.85 29.53
N ILE A 11 7.65 -8.70 29.07
CA ILE A 11 8.45 -7.77 29.88
C ILE A 11 7.67 -6.52 30.34
N SER A 12 6.38 -6.42 30.02
CA SER A 12 5.51 -5.28 30.37
C SER A 12 6.04 -3.90 29.95
N VAL A 13 6.90 -3.84 28.93
CA VAL A 13 7.42 -2.60 28.36
C VAL A 13 6.62 -2.25 27.11
N PRO A 14 5.99 -1.06 27.03
CA PRO A 14 5.31 -0.62 25.81
C PRO A 14 6.28 -0.65 24.63
N SER A 15 6.00 -1.47 23.61
CA SER A 15 6.82 -1.49 22.41
C SER A 15 6.50 -0.26 21.56
N ILE A 16 7.46 0.65 21.45
CA ILE A 16 7.42 1.85 20.60
C ILE A 16 7.43 1.51 19.06
N GLY A 17 7.25 0.23 18.72
CA GLY A 17 7.40 -0.33 17.37
C GLY A 17 8.83 -0.83 17.09
N CYS A 18 8.96 -1.83 16.21
CA CYS A 18 10.28 -2.29 15.75
C CYS A 18 10.99 -1.20 14.93
N ALA A 19 12.31 -1.35 14.72
CA ALA A 19 13.09 -0.40 13.90
C ALA A 19 12.46 -0.17 12.52
N ASP A 20 12.03 -1.25 11.84
CA ASP A 20 11.31 -1.15 10.56
C ASP A 20 10.01 -0.35 10.65
N HIS A 21 9.27 -0.50 11.74
CA HIS A 21 8.01 0.21 11.95
C HIS A 21 8.27 1.71 12.14
N ARG A 22 9.24 2.06 13.01
CA ARG A 22 9.67 3.45 13.21
C ARG A 22 10.20 4.08 11.93
N PHE A 23 10.96 3.32 11.13
CA PHE A 23 11.44 3.76 9.82
C PHE A 23 10.29 3.99 8.85
N ASN A 24 9.32 3.07 8.77
CA ASN A 24 8.14 3.23 7.92
C ASN A 24 7.27 4.43 8.35
N LEU A 25 7.22 4.78 9.65
CA LEU A 25 6.55 5.99 10.13
C LEU A 25 7.33 7.25 9.73
N ALA A 26 8.65 7.27 9.93
CA ALA A 26 9.50 8.40 9.56
C ALA A 26 9.41 8.69 8.06
N VAL A 27 9.58 7.68 7.21
CA VAL A 27 9.49 7.83 5.74
C VAL A 27 8.10 8.29 5.31
N ARG A 28 7.03 7.79 5.93
CA ARG A 28 5.66 8.27 5.63
C ARG A 28 5.49 9.75 5.93
N LYS A 29 5.96 10.23 7.09
CA LYS A 29 5.95 11.67 7.43
C LYS A 29 6.77 12.50 6.45
N CYS A 30 7.95 12.02 6.07
CA CYS A 30 8.81 12.73 5.11
C CYS A 30 8.19 12.80 3.69
N LEU A 31 7.46 11.76 3.28
CA LEU A 31 6.85 11.67 1.96
C LEU A 31 5.46 12.32 1.88
N GLU A 32 4.82 12.63 3.01
CA GLU A 32 3.48 13.23 3.09
C GLU A 32 3.28 14.42 2.13
N PRO A 33 4.21 15.39 2.03
CA PRO A 33 4.06 16.51 1.08
C PRO A 33 4.12 16.10 -0.40
N GLN A 34 4.72 14.94 -0.69
CA GLN A 34 5.00 14.45 -2.04
C GLN A 34 4.09 13.27 -2.44
N VAL A 35 3.13 12.88 -1.59
CA VAL A 35 2.22 11.75 -1.88
C VAL A 35 1.51 11.93 -3.21
N TYR A 36 1.16 13.16 -3.59
CA TYR A 36 0.54 13.43 -4.89
C TYR A 36 1.44 13.05 -6.08
N LEU A 37 2.75 13.27 -5.99
CA LEU A 37 3.71 12.86 -7.03
C LEU A 37 3.80 11.34 -7.11
N ILE A 38 3.87 10.68 -5.96
CA ILE A 38 3.92 9.21 -5.88
C ILE A 38 2.64 8.61 -6.52
N LYS A 39 1.48 9.21 -6.26
CA LYS A 39 0.21 8.82 -6.88
C LYS A 39 0.22 9.02 -8.40
N LYS A 40 0.77 10.14 -8.89
CA LYS A 40 0.93 10.38 -10.34
C LYS A 40 1.83 9.32 -10.99
N VAL A 41 2.97 9.01 -10.38
CA VAL A 41 3.87 7.95 -10.86
C VAL A 41 3.16 6.59 -10.83
N SER A 42 2.39 6.29 -9.79
CA SER A 42 1.60 5.06 -9.71
C SER A 42 0.56 4.96 -10.83
N ALA A 43 -0.17 6.03 -11.10
CA ALA A 43 -1.14 6.10 -12.20
C ALA A 43 -0.45 5.88 -13.56
N LEU A 44 0.72 6.49 -13.77
CA LEU A 44 1.52 6.25 -14.97
C LEU A 44 1.95 4.78 -15.08
N MET A 45 2.43 4.17 -13.99
CA MET A 45 2.81 2.75 -13.99
C MET A 45 1.64 1.83 -14.34
N LYS A 46 0.43 2.15 -13.86
CA LYS A 46 -0.79 1.43 -14.22
C LYS A 46 -1.06 1.55 -15.73
N LYS A 47 -1.01 2.77 -16.27
CA LYS A 47 -1.19 3.01 -17.72
C LYS A 47 -0.17 2.23 -18.55
N LEU A 48 1.12 2.27 -18.19
CA LEU A 48 2.18 1.58 -18.96
C LEU A 48 2.10 0.05 -18.90
N LYS A 49 1.35 -0.54 -17.96
CA LYS A 49 1.29 -2.00 -17.75
C LYS A 49 0.57 -2.75 -18.88
N THR A 50 -0.19 -2.06 -19.74
CA THR A 50 -0.95 -2.72 -20.81
C THR A 50 -0.03 -3.44 -21.81
N VAL A 51 -0.51 -4.54 -22.40
CA VAL A 51 0.29 -5.38 -23.32
C VAL A 51 0.85 -4.55 -24.48
N LYS A 52 0.03 -3.69 -25.08
CA LYS A 52 0.42 -2.79 -26.18
C LYS A 52 1.58 -1.88 -25.77
N ARG A 53 1.48 -1.23 -24.61
CA ARG A 53 2.50 -0.27 -24.14
C ARG A 53 3.78 -0.98 -23.69
N VAL A 54 3.67 -2.15 -23.06
CA VAL A 54 4.83 -3.00 -22.74
C VAL A 54 5.53 -3.50 -24.01
N ALA A 55 4.79 -3.88 -25.05
CA ALA A 55 5.38 -4.26 -26.33
C ALA A 55 6.12 -3.07 -26.98
N LYS A 56 5.52 -1.88 -26.98
CA LYS A 56 6.15 -0.63 -27.45
C LYS A 56 7.44 -0.34 -26.66
N LEU A 57 7.41 -0.45 -25.33
CA LEU A 57 8.60 -0.32 -24.48
C LEU A 57 9.72 -1.27 -24.91
N LYS A 58 9.42 -2.55 -25.16
CA LYS A 58 10.41 -3.55 -25.61
C LYS A 58 10.97 -3.24 -26.99
N LEU A 59 10.14 -2.78 -27.92
CA LEU A 59 10.57 -2.39 -29.27
C LEU A 59 11.63 -1.28 -29.21
N HIS A 60 11.50 -0.36 -28.26
CA HIS A 60 12.48 0.71 -28.00
C HIS A 60 13.56 0.33 -26.98
N GLY A 61 13.85 -0.98 -26.83
CA GLY A 61 14.95 -1.51 -26.02
C GLY A 61 14.73 -1.47 -24.51
N CYS A 62 13.49 -1.27 -24.04
CA CYS A 62 13.17 -1.30 -22.62
C CYS A 62 12.66 -2.66 -22.18
N TYR A 63 13.39 -3.30 -21.26
CA TYR A 63 12.97 -4.57 -20.69
C TYR A 63 12.43 -4.43 -19.26
N TYR A 64 12.42 -3.22 -18.72
CA TYR A 64 11.83 -2.93 -17.42
C TYR A 64 10.31 -3.01 -17.48
N LYS A 65 9.73 -3.73 -16.52
CA LYS A 65 8.28 -3.88 -16.41
C LYS A 65 7.71 -2.80 -15.48
N PRO A 66 6.65 -2.09 -15.88
CA PRO A 66 5.90 -1.24 -14.96
C PRO A 66 5.40 -2.06 -13.76
N ILE A 67 5.46 -1.47 -12.57
CA ILE A 67 5.04 -2.15 -11.33
C ILE A 67 3.95 -1.37 -10.62
N PRO A 68 2.91 -2.03 -10.08
CA PRO A 68 1.89 -1.36 -9.29
C PRO A 68 2.46 -0.90 -7.95
N LEU A 69 1.88 0.17 -7.41
CA LEU A 69 2.18 0.63 -6.07
C LEU A 69 1.50 -0.28 -5.04
N HIS A 70 2.27 -0.68 -4.02
CA HIS A 70 1.76 -1.35 -2.84
C HIS A 70 1.87 -0.40 -1.65
N GLU A 71 0.78 0.31 -1.35
CA GLU A 71 0.75 1.50 -0.49
C GLU A 71 1.10 1.24 0.98
N LEU A 72 1.03 0.00 1.45
CA LEU A 72 1.17 -0.33 2.89
C LEU A 72 2.62 -0.24 3.44
N ARG A 73 3.65 0.02 2.61
CA ARG A 73 5.05 0.08 3.08
C ARG A 73 5.91 1.02 2.23
N TRP A 74 6.81 1.77 2.87
CA TRP A 74 7.79 2.65 2.23
C TRP A 74 8.58 1.98 1.10
N SER A 75 8.87 0.68 1.24
CA SER A 75 9.59 -0.10 0.23
C SER A 75 8.79 -0.24 -1.07
N GLY A 76 7.46 -0.20 -1.00
CA GLY A 76 6.58 -0.13 -2.17
C GLY A 76 6.75 1.18 -2.94
N CYS A 77 6.71 2.31 -2.23
CA CYS A 77 6.95 3.64 -2.82
C CYS A 77 8.33 3.70 -3.47
N TYR A 78 9.37 3.28 -2.76
CA TYR A 78 10.74 3.26 -3.28
C TYR A 78 10.87 2.44 -4.56
N ARG A 79 10.29 1.23 -4.59
CA ARG A 79 10.33 0.37 -5.79
C ARG A 79 9.68 1.04 -7.00
N VAL A 80 8.51 1.67 -6.81
CA VAL A 80 7.78 2.35 -7.90
C VAL A 80 8.58 3.53 -8.42
N LEU A 81 9.14 4.36 -7.54
CA LEU A 81 9.97 5.50 -7.93
C LEU A 81 11.24 5.06 -8.65
N LYS A 82 11.91 4.02 -8.14
CA LYS A 82 13.08 3.46 -8.80
C LYS A 82 12.76 2.93 -10.19
N ARG A 83 11.62 2.23 -10.33
CA ARG A 83 11.16 1.75 -11.63
C ARG A 83 10.80 2.90 -12.57
N PHE A 84 10.31 4.01 -12.04
CA PHE A 84 10.01 5.19 -12.83
C PHE A 84 11.27 5.79 -13.42
N GLU A 85 12.34 5.93 -12.63
CA GLU A 85 13.65 6.37 -13.15
C GLU A 85 14.13 5.49 -14.30
N ASP A 86 13.98 4.15 -14.17
CA ASP A 86 14.35 3.20 -15.23
C ASP A 86 13.53 3.40 -16.53
N LEU A 87 12.28 3.84 -16.41
CA LEU A 87 11.33 4.03 -17.52
C LEU A 87 11.35 5.46 -18.07
N GLN A 88 11.80 6.44 -17.29
CA GLN A 88 11.74 7.86 -17.60
C GLN A 88 12.26 8.23 -18.99
N PRO A 89 13.40 7.67 -19.47
CA PRO A 89 13.91 7.99 -20.81
C PRO A 89 12.94 7.65 -21.95
N ARG A 90 11.95 6.80 -21.70
CA ARG A 90 11.03 6.25 -22.73
C ARG A 90 9.59 6.69 -22.57
N ILE A 91 9.29 7.53 -21.59
CA ILE A 91 7.92 8.04 -21.37
C ILE A 91 7.45 8.88 -22.56
N HIS A 92 8.35 9.61 -23.22
CA HIS A 92 8.03 10.45 -24.38
C HIS A 92 7.37 9.67 -25.53
N LEU A 93 7.60 8.35 -25.63
CA LEU A 93 7.00 7.47 -26.64
C LEU A 93 5.46 7.37 -26.53
N PHE A 94 4.87 7.83 -25.43
CA PHE A 94 3.44 7.71 -25.14
C PHE A 94 2.73 9.07 -25.09
N MET A 95 3.39 10.18 -25.47
CA MET A 95 2.78 11.51 -25.45
C MET A 95 1.67 11.67 -26.50
N ASP A 96 1.79 10.98 -27.63
CA ASP A 96 0.80 11.01 -28.71
C ASP A 96 -0.34 9.98 -28.53
N ASP A 97 -0.20 9.09 -27.55
CA ASP A 97 -1.23 8.09 -27.22
C ASP A 97 -2.33 8.79 -26.39
N CYS A 98 -3.08 9.71 -27.02
CA CYS A 98 -4.38 10.21 -26.57
C CYS A 98 -5.43 9.10 -26.64
N THR A 99 -5.18 7.96 -26.00
CA THR A 99 -6.22 6.98 -25.81
C THR A 99 -7.17 7.56 -24.77
N VAL A 100 -8.37 7.92 -25.22
CA VAL A 100 -9.59 7.72 -24.43
C VAL A 100 -9.62 6.23 -24.08
N GLU A 101 -8.81 5.84 -23.09
CA GLU A 101 -9.13 4.68 -22.29
C GLU A 101 -10.36 5.18 -21.54
N ASP A 102 -11.52 4.65 -21.89
CA ASP A 102 -12.76 4.93 -21.18
C ASP A 102 -12.45 5.00 -19.69
N ASP A 103 -12.94 6.06 -19.04
CA ASP A 103 -13.26 5.98 -17.64
C ASP A 103 -14.10 4.70 -17.51
N GLU A 104 -13.47 3.57 -17.16
CA GLU A 104 -14.15 2.56 -16.37
C GLU A 104 -14.51 3.30 -15.10
N SER A 105 -15.68 3.93 -15.21
CA SER A 105 -16.64 4.27 -14.19
C SER A 105 -16.25 3.64 -12.87
N ASP A 106 -16.26 4.44 -11.80
CA ASP A 106 -16.35 3.98 -10.43
C ASP A 106 -17.59 3.09 -10.24
N GLY A 107 -17.54 1.89 -10.81
CA GLY A 107 -18.49 0.81 -10.71
C GLY A 107 -18.24 0.14 -9.38
N ASP A 108 -18.95 0.64 -8.38
CA ASP A 108 -19.71 -0.21 -7.49
C ASP A 108 -20.24 -1.45 -8.24
N ASP A 109 -19.50 -2.57 -8.14
CA ASP A 109 -20.08 -3.90 -8.26
C ASP A 109 -19.44 -4.81 -7.22
N SER A 110 -20.18 -4.98 -6.13
CA SER A 110 -19.98 -6.10 -5.23
C SER A 110 -20.26 -7.39 -5.98
N THR A 111 -19.23 -8.25 -6.10
CA THR A 111 -19.27 -9.72 -5.87
C THR A 111 -18.53 -10.52 -6.95
N THR A 112 -17.25 -10.85 -6.70
CA THR A 112 -16.73 -12.21 -6.45
C THR A 112 -15.24 -12.35 -6.85
N ASN A 113 -14.30 -12.33 -5.87
CA ASN A 113 -13.05 -13.15 -5.90
C ASN A 113 -12.32 -13.11 -4.53
N PRO A 114 -11.54 -14.13 -4.12
CA PRO A 114 -11.56 -14.73 -2.80
C PRO A 114 -10.37 -14.18 -2.03
N ASN A 115 -10.36 -12.88 -1.74
CA ASN A 115 -9.33 -12.29 -0.89
C ASN A 115 -9.87 -11.15 -0.02
N ALA A 116 -11.19 -11.11 0.17
CA ALA A 116 -11.85 -10.27 1.18
C ALA A 116 -11.59 -10.77 2.61
N GLU A 117 -11.04 -11.99 2.77
CA GLU A 117 -10.61 -12.58 4.03
C GLU A 117 -9.43 -11.85 4.70
N ASN A 118 -8.64 -11.05 3.96
CA ASN A 118 -7.46 -10.39 4.53
C ASN A 118 -7.70 -8.94 4.98
N LEU A 119 -8.73 -8.26 4.49
CA LEU A 119 -9.05 -6.89 4.92
C LEU A 119 -10.10 -6.84 6.04
N ARG A 120 -11.00 -7.83 6.10
CA ARG A 120 -11.94 -7.99 7.23
C ARG A 120 -11.26 -8.48 8.51
N ARG A 121 -10.07 -9.09 8.39
CA ARG A 121 -9.27 -9.56 9.53
C ARG A 121 -8.54 -8.43 10.26
N ILE A 122 -8.40 -7.26 9.62
CA ILE A 122 -7.70 -6.10 10.21
C ILE A 122 -8.67 -5.26 11.04
N LEU A 123 -9.94 -5.11 10.63
CA LEU A 123 -10.91 -4.25 11.33
C LEU A 123 -11.59 -4.92 12.54
N LEU A 124 -11.66 -6.26 12.59
CA LEU A 124 -12.32 -6.96 13.71
C LEU A 124 -11.49 -6.96 15.00
N VAL A 125 -10.17 -6.78 14.90
CA VAL A 125 -9.28 -6.74 16.07
C VAL A 125 -9.39 -5.42 16.84
N ASP A 126 -9.86 -4.35 16.20
CA ASP A 126 -9.99 -3.03 16.80
C ASP A 126 -11.33 -2.82 17.54
N LEU A 127 -12.28 -3.76 17.43
CA LEU A 127 -13.59 -3.73 18.10
C LEU A 127 -13.72 -4.72 19.26
N ILE A 128 -12.70 -5.53 19.53
CA ILE A 128 -12.67 -6.37 20.73
C ILE A 128 -12.15 -5.48 21.87
N PRO A 129 -12.98 -5.13 22.88
CA PRO A 129 -12.51 -4.35 24.00
C PRO A 129 -11.35 -5.09 24.66
N SER A 130 -10.30 -4.36 25.04
CA SER A 130 -9.17 -4.95 25.74
C SER A 130 -9.68 -5.71 26.98
N PRO A 131 -9.06 -6.82 27.41
CA PRO A 131 -9.45 -7.54 28.64
C PRO A 131 -9.48 -6.64 29.90
N SER A 132 -8.84 -5.48 29.84
CA SER A 132 -8.90 -4.43 30.86
C SER A 132 -10.21 -3.62 30.90
N GLU A 133 -10.95 -3.54 29.79
CA GLU A 133 -12.24 -2.84 29.68
C GLU A 133 -13.39 -3.74 30.11
N GLN A 134 -13.32 -5.05 29.84
CA GLN A 134 -14.30 -6.03 30.33
C GLN A 134 -14.26 -6.23 31.86
N ARG A 135 -13.15 -5.88 32.52
CA ARG A 135 -13.02 -5.91 33.98
C ARG A 135 -13.54 -4.65 34.68
N LYS A 136 -13.90 -3.60 33.94
CA LYS A 136 -14.53 -2.40 34.50
C LYS A 136 -16.05 -2.50 34.52
N SER A 137 -16.69 -3.17 33.56
CA SER A 137 -18.15 -3.36 33.55
C SER A 137 -18.65 -4.44 34.52
N SER A 138 -17.80 -5.42 34.89
CA SER A 138 -18.20 -6.47 35.86
C SER A 138 -18.13 -6.03 37.33
N ARG A 139 -17.58 -4.86 37.66
CA ARG A 139 -17.43 -4.39 39.05
C ARG A 139 -18.51 -3.40 39.52
N TYR A 140 -19.48 -3.09 38.67
CA TYR A 140 -20.68 -2.32 39.02
C TYR A 140 -21.94 -3.05 38.57
N SER A 141 -22.08 -4.32 38.95
CA SER A 141 -23.38 -5.01 38.92
C SER A 141 -23.44 -6.02 40.05
N THR A 142 -23.21 -5.54 41.27
CA THR A 142 -23.65 -6.22 42.50
C THR A 142 -23.97 -5.14 43.52
N LYS A 143 -25.18 -4.59 43.40
CA LYS A 143 -26.02 -4.16 44.51
C LYS A 143 -27.46 -4.40 44.10
#